data_AF-A0A850L224-F1
#
_entry.id   AF-A0A850L224-F1
#
_cell.length_a   1.000
_cell.length_b   1.000
_cell.length_c   1.000
_cell.angle_alpha   90.00
_cell.angle_beta   90.00
_cell.angle_gamma   90.00
#
_symmetry.space_group_name_H-M   'P 1'
#
loop_
_entity.id
_entity.type
_entity.pdbx_description
1 polymer ?
#
loop_
_entity_poly.entity_id
_entity_poly.type
_entity_poly.pdbx_seq_one_letter_code
_entity_poly.pdbx_strand_id
1 'polypeptide(L)'
;MWFIFFVSMVLISLCVVIHYEALYRMTKIMRWLQLPPRFKVAFGVLWSLLAHTIEIWLFGIAYYLVIRADTANQLVTFSGEQTHSFFESIYFSFVSYTSLGYGDVVPVGPVQFMAGTQALVGLVFIAWTASFLYLEMQKHWEIR
;
A
#
# COMPACT_ATOMS: atom_id res chain seq x y z
N MET A 1 -10.61 17.29 10.97
CA MET A 1 -11.11 16.93 9.62
C MET A 1 -10.15 17.39 8.51
N TRP A 2 -9.98 18.71 8.27
CA TRP A 2 -9.10 19.22 7.21
C TRP A 2 -7.66 18.70 7.26
N PHE A 3 -7.08 18.61 8.46
CA PHE A 3 -5.75 18.04 8.66
C PHE A 3 -5.61 16.63 8.05
N ILE A 4 -6.54 15.72 8.34
CA ILE A 4 -6.55 14.35 7.81
C ILE A 4 -6.69 14.34 6.30
N PHE A 5 -7.53 15.22 5.75
CA PHE A 5 -7.68 15.35 4.31
C PHE A 5 -6.36 15.72 3.64
N PHE A 6 -5.66 16.74 4.13
CA PHE A 6 -4.36 17.15 3.58
C PHE A 6 -3.30 16.05 3.71
N VAL A 7 -3.22 15.39 4.88
CA VAL A 7 -2.32 14.24 5.08
C VAL A 7 -2.62 13.13 4.08
N SER A 8 -3.90 12.80 3.88
CA SER A 8 -4.33 11.77 2.93
C SER A 8 -3.93 12.12 1.50
N MET A 9 -4.12 13.37 1.07
CA MET A 9 -3.71 13.81 -0.28
C MET A 9 -2.20 13.71 -0.51
N VAL A 10 -1.40 14.07 0.51
CA VAL A 10 0.06 13.93 0.45
C VAL A 10 0.46 12.46 0.35
N LEU A 11 -0.12 11.59 1.19
CA LEU A 11 0.17 10.16 1.17
C LEU A 11 -0.21 9.52 -0.17
N ILE A 12 -1.39 9.83 -0.71
CA ILE A 12 -1.83 9.34 -2.03
C ILE A 12 -0.82 9.77 -3.10
N SER A 13 -0.42 11.03 -3.11
CA SER A 13 0.55 11.55 -4.10
C SER A 13 1.90 10.83 -3.99
N LEU A 14 2.40 10.65 -2.77
CA LEU A 14 3.65 9.91 -2.51
C LEU A 14 3.54 8.45 -2.95
N CYS A 15 2.43 7.79 -2.63
CA CYS A 15 2.14 6.42 -3.07
C CYS A 15 2.13 6.33 -4.60
N VAL A 16 1.46 7.24 -5.31
CA VAL A 16 1.46 7.25 -6.79
C VAL A 16 2.87 7.36 -7.34
N VAL A 17 3.70 8.26 -6.80
CA VAL A 17 5.09 8.44 -7.23
C VAL A 17 5.93 7.18 -6.93
N ILE A 18 5.83 6.63 -5.73
CA ILE A 18 6.55 5.41 -5.32
C ILE A 18 6.16 4.24 -6.23
N HIS A 19 4.87 4.05 -6.45
CA HIS A 19 4.34 2.95 -7.26
C HIS A 19 4.78 3.05 -8.71
N TYR A 20 4.60 4.24 -9.30
CA TYR A 20 5.03 4.52 -10.67
C TYR A 20 6.52 4.29 -10.84
N GLU A 21 7.35 4.85 -9.93
CA GLU A 21 8.80 4.71 -9.99
C GLU A 21 9.24 3.25 -9.78
N ALA A 22 8.54 2.49 -8.92
CA ALA A 22 8.80 1.07 -8.74
C ALA A 22 8.55 0.29 -10.05
N LEU A 23 7.40 0.48 -10.70
CA LEU A 23 7.09 -0.17 -11.98
C LEU A 23 8.06 0.27 -13.09
N TYR A 24 8.37 1.57 -13.15
CA TYR A 24 9.33 2.11 -14.11
C TYR A 24 10.73 1.50 -13.92
N ARG A 25 11.25 1.48 -12.69
CA ARG A 25 12.55 0.85 -12.38
C ARG A 25 12.55 -0.62 -12.71
N MET A 26 11.45 -1.32 -12.43
CA MET A 26 11.31 -2.73 -12.75
C MET A 26 11.50 -2.99 -14.25
N THR A 27 10.84 -2.21 -15.13
CA THR A 27 11.02 -2.35 -16.58
C THR A 27 12.47 -2.14 -16.99
N LYS A 28 13.15 -1.15 -16.40
CA LYS A 28 14.56 -0.89 -16.68
C LYS A 28 15.41 -2.08 -16.24
N ILE A 29 15.27 -2.54 -15.00
CA ILE A 29 16.01 -3.64 -14.40
C ILE A 29 15.81 -4.95 -15.21
N MET A 30 14.58 -5.26 -15.63
CA MET A 30 14.25 -6.43 -16.44
C MET A 30 14.95 -6.45 -17.81
N ARG A 31 15.29 -5.28 -18.37
CA ARG A 31 16.08 -5.18 -19.61
C ARG A 31 17.54 -5.54 -19.40
N TRP A 32 18.11 -5.26 -18.24
CA TRP A 32 19.52 -5.55 -17.92
C TRP A 32 19.73 -6.97 -17.39
N LEU A 33 18.74 -7.55 -16.72
CA LEU A 33 18.78 -8.94 -16.26
C LEU A 33 18.68 -9.92 -17.43
N GLN A 34 19.74 -10.69 -17.64
CA GLN A 34 19.79 -11.83 -18.58
C GLN A 34 19.14 -13.09 -17.98
N LEU A 35 18.00 -12.95 -17.30
CA LEU A 35 17.27 -14.10 -16.74
C LEU A 35 16.38 -14.76 -17.80
N PRO A 36 16.14 -16.09 -17.70
CA PRO A 36 15.12 -16.76 -18.50
C PRO A 36 13.74 -16.10 -18.31
N PRO A 37 12.88 -16.08 -19.33
CA PRO A 37 11.66 -15.26 -19.30
C PRO A 37 10.72 -15.55 -18.12
N ARG A 38 10.59 -16.82 -17.72
CA ARG A 38 9.82 -17.24 -16.53
C ARG A 38 10.29 -16.60 -15.21
N PHE A 39 11.60 -16.41 -15.05
CA PHE A 39 12.16 -15.82 -13.84
C PHE A 39 12.05 -14.29 -13.82
N LYS A 40 11.95 -13.65 -14.99
CA LYS A 40 11.70 -12.20 -15.07
C LYS A 40 10.34 -11.84 -14.49
N VAL A 41 9.30 -12.58 -14.87
CA VAL A 41 7.94 -12.37 -14.34
C VAL A 41 7.90 -12.60 -12.83
N ALA A 42 8.49 -13.70 -12.34
CA ALA A 42 8.56 -13.98 -10.90
C ALA A 42 9.29 -12.88 -10.12
N PHE A 43 10.41 -12.37 -10.65
CA PHE A 43 11.09 -11.22 -10.09
C PHE A 43 10.18 -9.98 -10.06
N GLY A 44 9.42 -9.74 -11.13
CA GLY A 44 8.48 -8.62 -11.18
C GLY A 44 7.39 -8.70 -10.12
N VAL A 45 6.84 -9.90 -9.88
CA VAL A 45 5.89 -10.14 -8.79
C VAL A 45 6.53 -9.78 -7.44
N LEU A 46 7.71 -10.33 -7.13
CA LEU A 46 8.41 -10.03 -5.87
C LEU A 46 8.72 -8.54 -5.70
N TRP A 47 9.16 -7.88 -6.77
CA TRP A 47 9.43 -6.45 -6.78
C TRP A 47 8.17 -5.62 -6.50
N SER A 48 7.04 -5.98 -7.13
CA SER A 48 5.77 -5.30 -6.90
C SER A 48 5.25 -5.49 -5.46
N LEU A 49 5.42 -6.68 -4.88
CA LEU A 49 5.07 -6.93 -3.47
C LEU A 49 5.90 -6.07 -2.50
N LEU A 50 7.17 -5.84 -2.81
CA LEU A 50 8.01 -4.92 -2.04
C LEU A 50 7.51 -3.47 -2.16
N ALA A 51 7.12 -3.03 -3.36
CA ALA A 51 6.55 -1.69 -3.56
C ALA A 51 5.26 -1.48 -2.75
N HIS A 52 4.33 -2.45 -2.82
CA HIS A 52 3.11 -2.43 -2.01
C HIS A 52 3.42 -2.43 -0.51
N THR A 53 4.42 -3.20 -0.08
CA THR A 53 4.85 -3.21 1.33
C THR A 53 5.34 -1.81 1.74
N ILE A 54 6.15 -1.14 0.94
CA ILE A 54 6.62 0.22 1.24
C ILE A 54 5.46 1.21 1.36
N GLU A 55 4.47 1.13 0.47
CA GLU A 55 3.27 1.99 0.50
C GLU A 55 2.42 1.73 1.75
N ILE A 56 2.26 0.47 2.15
CA ILE A 56 1.57 0.08 3.37
C ILE A 56 2.30 0.64 4.61
N TRP A 57 3.63 0.56 4.64
CA TRP A 57 4.42 1.12 5.73
C TRP A 57 4.30 2.63 5.79
N LEU A 58 4.26 3.32 4.64
CA LEU A 58 4.06 4.77 4.58
C LEU A 58 2.73 5.17 5.25
N PHE A 59 1.63 4.50 4.93
CA PHE A 59 0.34 4.72 5.59
C PHE A 59 0.36 4.34 7.07
N GLY A 60 0.98 3.22 7.44
CA GLY A 60 1.06 2.77 8.83
C GLY A 60 1.84 3.72 9.74
N ILE A 61 2.95 4.27 9.24
CA ILE A 61 3.69 5.35 9.91
C ILE A 61 2.79 6.59 10.04
N ALA A 62 2.04 6.94 9.00
CA ALA A 62 1.15 8.09 9.05
C ALA A 62 0.02 7.91 10.08
N TYR A 63 -0.61 6.74 10.18
CA TYR A 63 -1.58 6.46 11.25
C TYR A 63 -0.95 6.67 12.62
N TYR A 64 0.21 6.05 12.86
CA TYR A 64 0.91 6.16 14.13
C TYR A 64 1.20 7.60 14.54
N LEU A 65 1.59 8.45 13.59
CA LEU A 65 1.84 9.88 13.85
C LEU A 65 0.55 10.65 14.09
N VAL A 66 -0.48 10.42 13.28
CA VAL A 66 -1.77 11.12 13.36
C VAL A 66 -2.49 10.85 14.67
N ILE A 67 -2.55 9.59 15.13
CA ILE A 67 -3.23 9.24 16.39
C ILE A 67 -2.49 9.76 17.64
N ARG A 68 -1.20 10.10 17.52
CA ARG A 68 -0.41 10.73 18.59
C ARG A 68 -0.49 12.25 18.57
N ALA A 69 -0.74 12.84 17.39
CA ALA A 69 -0.82 14.27 17.24
C ALA A 69 -2.15 14.85 17.78
N ASP A 70 -3.23 14.09 17.73
CA ASP A 70 -4.56 14.57 18.07
C ASP A 70 -5.44 13.43 18.62
N THR A 71 -5.99 13.63 19.82
CA THR A 71 -6.86 12.66 20.51
C THR A 71 -8.19 12.44 19.82
N ALA A 72 -8.58 13.30 18.88
CA ALA A 72 -9.76 13.09 18.03
C ALA A 72 -9.58 11.93 17.03
N ASN A 73 -8.35 11.46 16.79
CA ASN A 73 -8.05 10.35 15.88
C ASN A 73 -7.55 9.14 16.67
N GLN A 74 -8.25 8.03 16.54
CA GLN A 74 -7.95 6.84 17.34
C GLN A 74 -7.98 5.58 16.48
N LEU A 75 -7.13 4.63 16.84
CA LEU A 75 -7.31 3.23 16.50
C LEU A 75 -7.80 2.53 17.75
N VAL A 76 -8.87 1.74 17.60
CA VAL A 76 -9.52 1.06 18.72
C VAL A 76 -9.54 -0.43 18.43
N THR A 77 -9.14 -1.23 19.40
CA THR A 77 -9.16 -2.69 19.31
C THR A 77 -10.59 -3.22 19.47
N PHE A 78 -10.82 -4.50 19.15
CA PHE A 78 -12.13 -5.12 19.34
C PHE A 78 -12.64 -5.08 20.79
N SER A 79 -11.75 -5.01 21.79
CA SER A 79 -12.11 -4.84 23.21
C SER A 79 -12.60 -3.41 23.54
N GLY A 80 -12.54 -2.48 22.59
CA GLY A 80 -12.88 -1.08 22.78
C GLY A 80 -11.74 -0.23 23.35
N GLU A 81 -10.53 -0.79 23.47
CA GLU A 81 -9.36 -0.09 24.00
C GLU A 81 -8.65 0.70 22.90
N GLN A 82 -8.26 1.94 23.21
CA GLN A 82 -7.45 2.73 22.30
C GLN A 82 -6.03 2.18 22.23
N THR A 83 -5.49 2.06 21.01
CA THR A 83 -4.11 1.68 20.79
C THR A 83 -3.27 2.81 20.21
N HIS A 84 -2.06 2.94 20.73
CA HIS A 84 -1.00 3.80 20.20
C HIS A 84 0.23 3.00 19.78
N SER A 85 0.05 1.70 19.57
CA SER A 85 1.11 0.78 19.15
C SER A 85 1.51 1.05 17.71
N PHE A 86 2.83 1.16 17.49
CA PHE A 86 3.40 1.32 16.15
C PHE A 86 3.07 0.13 15.26
N PHE A 87 3.23 -1.09 15.79
CA PHE A 87 2.99 -2.31 15.02
C PHE A 87 1.50 -2.52 14.72
N GLU A 88 0.61 -2.12 15.62
CA GLU A 88 -0.84 -2.19 15.34
C GLU A 88 -1.29 -1.16 14.30
N SER A 89 -0.62 0.01 14.24
CA SER A 89 -0.85 0.99 13.17
C SER A 89 -0.41 0.46 11.79
N ILE A 90 0.73 -0.22 11.74
CA ILE A 90 1.22 -0.89 10.53
C ILE A 90 0.29 -2.04 10.14
N TYR A 91 -0.11 -2.87 11.10
CA TYR A 91 -1.05 -3.96 10.90
C TYR A 91 -2.40 -3.45 10.35
N PHE A 92 -2.97 -2.42 10.97
CA PHE A 92 -4.19 -1.77 10.49
C PHE A 92 -4.05 -1.28 9.04
N SER A 93 -2.87 -0.72 8.71
CA SER A 93 -2.54 -0.32 7.34
C SER A 93 -2.52 -1.50 6.36
N PHE A 94 -1.93 -2.64 6.73
CA PHE A 94 -1.95 -3.85 5.91
C PHE A 94 -3.39 -4.32 5.62
N VAL A 95 -4.19 -4.43 6.68
CA VAL A 95 -5.57 -4.93 6.61
C VAL A 95 -6.46 -3.99 5.79
N SER A 96 -6.25 -2.67 5.91
CA SER A 96 -7.01 -1.66 5.17
C SER A 96 -6.59 -1.58 3.70
N TYR A 97 -5.29 -1.49 3.41
CA TYR A 97 -4.75 -1.40 2.05
C TYR A 97 -5.15 -2.59 1.18
N THR A 98 -5.10 -3.80 1.77
CA THR A 98 -5.45 -5.04 1.06
C THR A 98 -6.95 -5.32 1.03
N SER A 99 -7.77 -4.44 1.60
CA SER A 99 -9.22 -4.63 1.78
C SER A 99 -9.61 -5.89 2.57
N LEU A 100 -8.70 -6.43 3.38
CA LEU A 100 -8.91 -7.66 4.15
C LEU A 100 -9.91 -7.44 5.30
N GLY A 101 -9.82 -6.29 5.97
CA GLY A 101 -10.85 -5.80 6.90
C GLY A 101 -11.22 -6.72 8.07
N TYR A 102 -10.25 -7.32 8.77
CA TYR A 102 -10.53 -8.22 9.92
C TYR A 102 -11.39 -7.59 11.03
N GLY A 103 -11.35 -6.26 11.19
CA GLY A 103 -12.19 -5.53 12.15
C GLY A 103 -11.76 -5.66 13.61
N ASP A 104 -10.59 -6.24 13.85
CA ASP A 104 -9.95 -6.36 15.16
C ASP A 104 -9.27 -5.06 15.62
N VAL A 105 -8.87 -4.21 14.68
CA VAL A 105 -8.49 -2.81 14.90
C VAL A 105 -9.29 -1.93 13.94
N VAL A 106 -9.99 -0.92 14.48
CA VAL A 106 -10.85 -0.03 13.69
C VAL A 106 -10.51 1.45 13.91
N PRO A 107 -10.65 2.29 12.86
CA PRO A 107 -10.42 3.72 12.98
C PRO A 107 -11.65 4.41 13.57
N VAL A 108 -11.43 5.29 14.54
CA VAL A 108 -12.46 6.13 15.17
C VAL A 108 -12.10 7.60 15.03
N GLY A 109 -13.06 8.41 14.60
CA GLY A 109 -12.89 9.85 14.35
C GLY A 109 -12.48 10.17 12.91
N PRO A 110 -11.93 11.38 12.65
CA PRO A 110 -11.64 11.86 11.29
C PRO A 110 -10.70 10.95 10.47
N VAL A 111 -9.86 10.16 11.14
CA VAL A 111 -8.95 9.18 10.53
C VAL A 111 -9.66 8.10 9.69
N GLN A 112 -10.98 7.91 9.87
CA GLN A 112 -11.81 7.05 9.02
C GLN A 112 -11.75 7.44 7.54
N PHE A 113 -11.65 8.73 7.22
CA PHE A 113 -11.48 9.21 5.85
C PHE A 113 -10.18 8.67 5.24
N MET A 114 -9.08 8.72 6.01
CA MET A 114 -7.78 8.21 5.58
C MET A 114 -7.85 6.69 5.32
N ALA A 115 -8.50 5.93 6.21
CA ALA A 115 -8.72 4.49 6.03
C ALA A 115 -9.51 4.15 4.76
N GLY A 116 -10.62 4.86 4.52
CA GLY A 116 -11.42 4.68 3.31
C GLY A 116 -10.62 4.99 2.03
N THR A 117 -9.89 6.11 2.01
CA THR A 117 -9.05 6.47 0.86
C THR A 117 -7.88 5.50 0.65
N GLN A 118 -7.27 4.99 1.72
CA GLN A 118 -6.21 3.99 1.63
C GLN A 118 -6.70 2.69 1.00
N ALA A 119 -7.89 2.20 1.40
CA ALA A 119 -8.46 0.99 0.81
C ALA A 119 -8.68 1.17 -0.71
N LEU A 120 -9.14 2.36 -1.12
CA LEU A 120 -9.27 2.69 -2.55
C LEU A 120 -7.92 2.71 -3.27
N VAL A 121 -6.90 3.34 -2.67
CA VAL A 121 -5.53 3.36 -3.22
C VAL A 121 -5.00 1.95 -3.42
N GLY A 122 -5.10 1.10 -2.39
CA GLY A 122 -4.59 -0.26 -2.46
C GLY A 122 -5.29 -1.09 -3.52
N LEU A 123 -6.62 -0.98 -3.64
CA LEU A 123 -7.38 -1.63 -4.70
C LEU A 123 -6.91 -1.20 -6.10
N VAL A 124 -6.77 0.11 -6.33
CA VAL A 124 -6.32 0.64 -7.63
C VAL A 124 -4.91 0.18 -7.96
N PHE A 125 -3.99 0.20 -6.99
CA PHE A 125 -2.59 -0.12 -7.22
C PHE A 125 -2.37 -1.62 -7.42
N ILE A 126 -3.06 -2.48 -6.66
CA ILE A 126 -3.02 -3.93 -6.87
C ILE A 126 -3.54 -4.28 -8.27
N ALA A 127 -4.65 -3.66 -8.71
CA ALA A 127 -5.19 -3.86 -10.06
C ALA A 127 -4.25 -3.35 -11.17
N TRP A 128 -3.60 -2.20 -10.94
CA TRP A 128 -2.61 -1.64 -11.85
C TRP A 128 -1.38 -2.56 -11.98
N THR A 129 -0.84 -3.03 -10.86
CA THR A 129 0.25 -4.03 -10.82
C THR A 129 -0.13 -5.29 -11.59
N ALA A 130 -1.33 -5.84 -11.37
CA ALA A 130 -1.78 -7.05 -12.04
C ALA A 130 -1.84 -6.86 -13.57
N SER A 131 -2.40 -5.73 -14.03
CA SER A 131 -2.46 -5.38 -15.45
C SER A 131 -1.06 -5.18 -16.06
N PHE A 132 -0.17 -4.52 -15.33
CA PHE A 132 1.21 -4.33 -15.73
C PHE A 132 1.94 -5.68 -15.86
N LEU A 133 1.84 -6.56 -14.86
CA LEU A 133 2.49 -7.87 -14.87
C LEU A 133 1.94 -8.78 -15.96
N TYR A 134 0.64 -8.69 -16.25
CA TYR A 134 0.03 -9.39 -17.39
C TYR A 134 0.67 -8.98 -18.72
N LEU A 135 0.90 -7.68 -18.94
CA LEU A 135 1.59 -7.19 -20.14
C LEU A 135 3.03 -7.70 -20.22
N GLU A 136 3.75 -7.77 -19.09
CA GLU A 136 5.11 -8.35 -19.07
C GLU A 136 5.11 -9.86 -19.30
N MET A 137 4.10 -10.58 -18.81
CA MET A 137 3.91 -12.01 -19.11
C MET A 137 3.73 -12.22 -20.61
N GLN A 138 2.86 -11.44 -21.27
CA GLN A 138 2.65 -11.55 -22.71
C GLN A 138 3.95 -11.32 -23.51
N LYS A 139 4.76 -10.32 -23.12
CA LYS A 139 6.04 -10.04 -23.78
C LYS A 139 7.09 -11.14 -23.61
N HIS A 140 7.05 -11.87 -22.50
CA HIS A 140 8.09 -12.81 -22.09
C HIS A 140 7.72 -14.28 -22.28
N TRP A 141 6.43 -14.62 -22.39
CA TRP A 141 5.97 -16.00 -22.53
C TRP A 141 5.57 -16.40 -23.96
N GLU A 142 5.85 -15.58 -24.99
CA GLU A 142 5.78 -16.07 -26.36
C GLU A 142 6.78 -17.22 -26.55
N ILE A 143 6.25 -18.44 -26.53
CA ILE A 143 6.92 -19.65 -26.98
C ILE A 143 7.00 -19.51 -28.50
N ARG A 144 8.17 -19.09 -29.02
CA ARG A 144 8.50 -19.31 -30.42
C ARG A 144 8.75 -20.79 -30.67
#